data_AF-A0A1Q5T3H4-F1
#
_entry.id   AF-A0A1Q5T3H4-F1
#
_cell.length_a   1.000
_cell.length_b   1.000
_cell.length_c   1.000
_cell.angle_alpha   90.00
_cell.angle_beta   90.00
_cell.angle_gamma   90.00
#
_symmetry.space_group_name_H-M   'P 1'
#
loop_
_entity.id
_entity.type
_entity.pdbx_description
1 polymer ?
#
loop_
_entity_poly.entity_id
_entity_poly.type
_entity_poly.pdbx_seq_one_letter_code
_entity_poly.pdbx_strand_id
1 'polypeptide(L)'
;MERDRKYETLIIMKSYLEAVFTTNNQFQLEWAVYSYKDDESYQQALELFQNKNLYITVDGVTYNLGKNTYPPPDPNGYYGKYAFDNIYTGDGAQSLGNVLKQTGVTKRLYINWK
;
A
#
# COMPACT_ATOMS: atom_id res chain seq x y z
N MET A 1 22.46 23.09 16.41
CA MET A 1 21.96 22.47 15.16
C MET A 1 20.83 21.54 15.58
N GLU A 2 19.65 22.12 15.67
CA GLU A 2 18.45 21.51 16.25
C GLU A 2 17.81 20.66 15.15
N ARG A 3 17.73 19.34 15.36
CA ARG A 3 17.05 18.44 14.43
C ARG A 3 15.55 18.64 14.62
N ASP A 4 14.95 19.35 13.67
CA ASP A 4 13.51 19.44 13.46
C ASP A 4 12.92 18.02 13.40
N ARG A 5 12.46 17.51 14.54
CA ARG A 5 11.61 16.33 14.65
C ARG A 5 10.17 16.77 14.41
N LYS A 6 9.85 17.15 13.18
CA LYS A 6 8.47 17.31 12.74
C LYS A 6 8.15 16.16 11.78
N TYR A 7 7.11 15.40 12.15
CA TYR A 7 6.45 14.36 11.35
C TYR A 7 7.06 12.94 11.36
N GLU A 8 7.44 12.41 12.52
CA GLU A 8 7.24 10.96 12.74
C GLU A 8 5.84 10.75 13.30
N THR A 9 4.82 10.97 12.46
CA THR A 9 3.45 10.62 12.82
C THR A 9 3.33 9.11 12.73
N LEU A 10 3.24 8.46 13.90
CA LEU A 10 3.00 7.03 13.98
C LEU A 10 1.56 6.76 13.54
N ILE A 11 1.36 6.45 12.26
CA ILE A 11 0.07 5.96 11.78
C ILE A 11 -0.08 4.53 12.33
N ILE A 12 -0.82 4.40 13.41
CA ILE A 12 -1.19 3.08 13.93
C ILE A 12 -2.27 2.54 12.99
N MET A 13 -1.89 1.56 12.17
CA MET A 13 -2.80 0.89 11.25
C MET A 13 -2.57 -0.61 11.28
N LYS A 14 -3.65 -1.37 11.09
CA LYS A 14 -3.55 -2.76 10.67
C LYS A 14 -3.73 -2.79 9.16
N SER A 15 -2.91 -3.54 8.44
CA SER A 15 -3.04 -3.63 7.00
C SER A 15 -2.69 -5.02 6.48
N TYR A 16 -3.14 -5.29 5.27
CA TYR A 16 -2.94 -6.56 4.59
C TYR A 16 -2.63 -6.30 3.12
N LEU A 17 -1.50 -6.84 2.64
CA LEU A 17 -1.01 -6.68 1.28
C LEU A 17 -1.02 -8.04 0.59
N GLU A 18 -1.70 -8.12 -0.54
CA GLU A 18 -1.77 -9.32 -1.38
C GLU A 18 -1.33 -9.03 -2.80
N ALA A 19 -0.59 -9.97 -3.39
CA ALA A 19 -0.41 -10.02 -4.83
C ALA A 19 -1.48 -10.94 -5.42
N VAL A 20 -2.43 -10.35 -6.15
CA VAL A 20 -3.55 -11.06 -6.76
C VAL A 20 -3.27 -11.27 -8.24
N PHE A 21 -3.48 -12.49 -8.71
CA PHE A 21 -3.39 -12.82 -10.13
C PHE A 21 -4.79 -12.79 -10.73
N THR A 22 -5.01 -11.87 -11.67
CA THR A 22 -6.31 -11.64 -12.29
C THR A 22 -6.52 -12.55 -13.50
N THR A 23 -7.77 -12.67 -13.94
CA THR A 23 -8.18 -13.52 -15.07
C THR A 23 -7.58 -13.09 -16.42
N ASN A 24 -7.08 -11.85 -16.53
CA ASN A 24 -6.37 -11.34 -17.71
C ASN A 24 -4.84 -11.50 -17.63
N ASN A 25 -4.33 -12.41 -16.78
CA ASN A 25 -2.91 -12.67 -16.56
C ASN A 25 -2.09 -11.48 -16.07
N GLN A 26 -2.72 -10.51 -15.42
CA GLN A 26 -2.04 -9.40 -14.78
C GLN A 26 -1.90 -9.64 -13.29
N PHE A 27 -0.84 -9.11 -12.69
CA PHE A 27 -0.80 -8.96 -11.25
C PHE A 27 -1.29 -7.59 -10.87
N GLN A 28 -2.14 -7.59 -9.85
CA GLN A 28 -2.45 -6.41 -9.07
C GLN A 28 -1.96 -6.62 -7.65
N LEU A 29 -1.55 -5.53 -7.02
CA LEU A 29 -1.30 -5.51 -5.58
C LEU A 29 -2.50 -4.87 -4.92
N GLU A 30 -3.16 -5.64 -4.06
CA GLU A 30 -4.28 -5.19 -3.25
C GLU A 30 -3.80 -4.91 -1.84
N TRP A 31 -4.19 -3.76 -1.30
CA TRP A 31 -3.80 -3.36 0.05
C TRP A 31 -5.00 -2.86 0.83
N ALA A 32 -5.50 -3.70 1.72
CA ALA A 32 -6.55 -3.33 2.67
C ALA A 32 -5.93 -2.65 3.90
N VAL A 33 -6.44 -1.47 4.24
CA VAL A 33 -5.96 -0.65 5.37
C VAL A 33 -7.08 -0.43 6.36
N TYR A 34 -6.78 -0.60 7.65
CA TYR A 34 -7.70 -0.41 8.76
C TYR A 34 -7.05 0.52 9.79
N SER A 35 -7.65 1.70 9.99
CA SER A 35 -7.20 2.64 11.03
C SER A 35 -7.93 2.39 12.36
N TYR A 36 -7.26 2.69 13.47
CA TYR A 36 -7.83 2.52 14.81
C TYR A 36 -8.84 3.63 15.16
N LYS A 37 -10.07 3.54 14.62
CA LYS A 37 -11.27 4.33 14.99
C LYS A 37 -11.09 5.85 15.22
N ASP A 38 -10.08 6.46 14.65
CA ASP A 38 -9.75 7.87 14.76
C ASP A 38 -9.82 8.50 13.38
N ASP A 39 -10.63 9.56 13.25
CA ASP A 39 -10.84 10.26 11.99
C ASP A 39 -9.52 10.88 11.50
N GLU A 40 -8.66 11.38 12.39
CA GLU A 40 -7.37 11.96 12.02
C GLU A 40 -6.43 10.91 11.42
N SER A 41 -6.22 9.79 12.13
CA SER A 41 -5.41 8.67 11.66
C SER A 41 -5.91 8.09 10.34
N TYR A 42 -7.22 8.00 10.16
CA TYR A 42 -7.84 7.57 8.91
C TYR A 42 -7.53 8.52 7.76
N GLN A 43 -7.73 9.84 7.94
CA GLN A 43 -7.49 10.82 6.90
C GLN A 43 -6.01 10.90 6.50
N GLN A 44 -5.10 10.79 7.46
CA GLN A 44 -3.66 10.74 7.19
C GLN A 44 -3.26 9.49 6.40
N ALA A 45 -3.81 8.32 6.75
CA ALA A 45 -3.60 7.10 5.97
C ALA A 45 -4.18 7.25 4.56
N LEU A 46 -5.38 7.82 4.43
CA LEU A 46 -6.01 8.04 3.14
C LEU A 46 -5.15 8.95 2.25
N GLU A 47 -4.65 10.06 2.79
CA GLU A 47 -3.77 10.98 2.07
C GLU A 47 -2.50 10.29 1.61
N LEU A 48 -1.87 9.47 2.46
CA LEU A 48 -0.67 8.72 2.15
C LEU A 48 -0.88 7.77 0.96
N PHE A 49 -1.97 7.00 0.97
CA PHE A 49 -2.21 5.95 -0.02
C PHE A 49 -2.82 6.47 -1.34
N GLN A 50 -3.66 7.50 -1.30
CA GLN A 50 -4.35 8.04 -2.48
C GLN A 50 -3.50 9.05 -3.25
N ASN A 51 -2.67 9.84 -2.56
CA ASN A 51 -2.02 10.99 -3.19
C ASN A 51 -0.55 10.76 -3.56
N LYS A 52 0.13 9.79 -2.92
CA LYS A 52 1.56 9.54 -3.11
C LYS A 52 1.82 8.33 -4.00
N ASN A 53 3.00 8.32 -4.65
CA ASN A 53 3.44 7.15 -5.39
C ASN A 53 4.00 6.12 -4.40
N LEU A 54 3.62 4.86 -4.59
CA LEU A 54 4.11 3.75 -3.81
C LEU A 54 5.33 3.12 -4.48
N TYR A 55 6.38 2.90 -3.69
CA TYR A 55 7.57 2.17 -4.06
C TYR A 55 7.77 1.02 -3.07
N ILE A 56 8.02 -0.17 -3.60
CA ILE A 56 8.36 -1.34 -2.79
C ILE A 56 9.75 -1.81 -3.20
N THR A 57 10.63 -2.01 -2.23
CA THR A 57 11.96 -2.58 -2.46
C THR A 57 11.99 -4.00 -1.93
N VAL A 58 12.37 -4.97 -2.78
CA VAL A 58 12.58 -6.37 -2.40
C VAL A 58 14.03 -6.74 -2.65
N ASP A 59 14.74 -7.14 -1.59
CA ASP A 59 16.14 -7.58 -1.65
C ASP A 59 17.06 -6.60 -2.40
N GLY A 60 16.80 -5.29 -2.26
CA GLY A 60 17.58 -4.21 -2.87
C GLY A 60 17.08 -3.72 -4.23
N VAL A 61 16.13 -4.41 -4.87
CA VAL A 61 15.50 -3.98 -6.13
C VAL A 61 14.22 -3.20 -5.84
N THR A 62 14.10 -1.99 -6.38
CA THR A 62 12.95 -1.11 -6.15
C THR A 62 11.96 -1.16 -7.32
N TYR A 63 10.69 -1.39 -7.01
CA TYR A 63 9.56 -1.41 -7.92
C TYR A 63 8.70 -0.18 -7.69
N ASN A 64 8.50 0.62 -8.74
CA ASN A 64 7.58 1.76 -8.71
C ASN A 64 6.16 1.27 -9.07
N LEU A 65 5.25 1.32 -8.09
CA LEU A 65 3.86 0.91 -8.26
C LEU A 65 2.95 2.06 -8.68
N GLY A 66 3.46 3.29 -8.70
CA GLY A 66 2.67 4.49 -9.02
C GLY A 66 1.64 4.80 -7.93
N LYS A 67 0.55 5.44 -8.34
CA LYS A 67 -0.56 5.78 -7.44
C LYS A 67 -1.58 4.65 -7.36
N ASN A 68 -2.36 4.66 -6.28
CA ASN A 68 -3.55 3.84 -6.17
C ASN A 68 -4.48 4.11 -7.39
N THR A 69 -5.00 3.04 -7.98
CA THR A 69 -5.97 3.09 -9.09
C THR A 69 -7.40 2.81 -8.64
N TYR A 70 -7.61 2.42 -7.38
CA TYR A 70 -8.94 2.19 -6.82
C TYR A 70 -9.65 3.52 -6.52
N PRO A 71 -10.97 3.62 -6.73
CA PRO A 71 -11.72 4.82 -6.39
C PRO A 71 -11.62 5.17 -4.90
N PRO A 72 -11.92 6.44 -4.53
CA PRO A 72 -11.97 6.85 -3.14
C PRO A 72 -12.91 5.96 -2.32
N PRO A 73 -12.58 5.68 -1.05
CA PRO A 73 -13.37 4.78 -0.22
C PRO A 73 -14.77 5.33 0.04
N ASP A 74 -15.76 4.43 -0.04
CA ASP A 74 -17.12 4.69 0.40
C ASP A 74 -17.20 4.50 1.93
N PRO A 75 -17.53 5.54 2.72
CA PRO A 75 -17.68 5.41 4.17
C PRO A 75 -18.81 4.46 4.60
N ASN A 76 -19.73 4.12 3.69
CA ASN A 76 -20.77 3.10 3.88
C ASN A 76 -20.43 1.76 3.20
N GLY A 77 -19.19 1.61 2.72
CA GLY A 77 -18.71 0.43 2.02
C GLY A 77 -18.51 -0.79 2.91
N TYR A 78 -18.15 -1.90 2.27
CA TYR A 78 -18.04 -3.24 2.86
C TYR A 78 -17.18 -3.32 4.14
N TYR A 79 -16.12 -2.50 4.25
CA TYR A 79 -15.17 -2.54 5.37
C TYR A 79 -15.49 -1.55 6.50
N GLY A 80 -16.53 -0.73 6.35
CA GLY A 80 -16.94 0.28 7.32
C GLY A 80 -16.09 1.57 7.31
N LYS A 81 -16.49 2.55 8.14
CA LYS A 81 -16.03 3.95 8.12
C LYS A 81 -14.51 4.18 8.10
N TYR A 82 -13.72 3.25 8.66
CA TYR A 82 -12.29 3.45 8.94
C TYR A 82 -11.36 2.52 8.17
N ALA A 83 -11.87 1.97 7.08
CA ALA A 83 -11.15 1.03 6.25
C ALA A 83 -11.30 1.35 4.76
N PHE A 84 -10.25 1.06 3.99
CA PHE A 84 -10.22 1.28 2.57
C PHE A 84 -9.27 0.31 1.87
N ASP A 85 -9.62 -0.01 0.63
CA ASP A 85 -8.79 -0.83 -0.26
C ASP A 85 -8.02 0.06 -1.24
N ASN A 86 -6.84 -0.44 -1.61
CA ASN A 86 -5.99 0.18 -2.60
C ASN A 86 -5.60 -0.89 -3.61
N ILE A 87 -5.62 -0.52 -4.89
CA ILE A 87 -5.19 -1.39 -5.99
C ILE A 87 -4.06 -0.68 -6.72
N TYR A 88 -2.96 -1.39 -6.90
CA TYR A 88 -1.84 -0.94 -7.72
C TYR A 88 -1.69 -1.88 -8.91
N THR A 89 -1.63 -1.29 -10.11
CA THR A 89 -1.52 -2.00 -11.38
C THR A 89 -0.35 -1.46 -12.21
N GLY A 90 -0.05 -2.11 -13.33
CA GLY A 90 1.01 -1.71 -14.25
C GLY A 90 2.32 -2.49 -14.05
N ASP A 91 3.36 -2.08 -14.79
CA ASP A 91 4.58 -2.87 -14.97
C ASP A 91 5.33 -3.13 -13.66
N GLY A 92 5.31 -2.18 -12.73
CA GLY A 92 5.89 -2.35 -11.40
C GLY A 92 5.19 -3.42 -10.58
N ALA A 93 3.84 -3.40 -10.58
CA ALA A 93 3.03 -4.40 -9.89
C ALA A 93 3.20 -5.79 -10.51
N GLN A 94 3.24 -5.86 -11.85
CA GLN A 94 3.53 -7.09 -12.59
C GLN A 94 4.88 -7.69 -12.20
N SER A 95 5.93 -6.87 -12.23
CA SER A 95 7.29 -7.30 -11.94
C SER A 95 7.44 -7.74 -10.49
N LEU A 96 6.86 -6.99 -9.55
CA LEU A 96 6.88 -7.34 -8.14
C LEU A 96 6.07 -8.62 -7.85
N GLY A 97 4.88 -8.76 -8.43
CA GLY A 97 4.05 -9.96 -8.29
C GLY A 97 4.78 -11.24 -8.72
N ASN A 98 5.52 -11.18 -9.83
CA ASN A 98 6.38 -12.29 -10.28
C ASN A 98 7.45 -12.66 -9.25
N VAL A 99 8.03 -11.67 -8.56
CA VAL A 99 9.01 -11.92 -7.49
C VAL A 99 8.32 -12.53 -6.27
N LEU A 100 7.16 -12.01 -5.86
CA LEU A 100 6.44 -12.47 -4.66
C LEU A 100 5.84 -13.88 -4.83
N LYS A 101 5.57 -14.34 -6.05
CA LYS A 101 5.13 -15.72 -6.31
C LYS A 101 6.20 -16.79 -6.01
N GLN A 102 7.47 -16.41 -5.91
CA GLN A 102 8.54 -17.37 -5.62
C GLN A 102 8.40 -17.90 -4.19
N THR A 103 8.19 -19.20 -4.05
CA THR A 103 8.04 -19.87 -2.75
C THR A 103 9.36 -20.42 -2.23
N GLY A 104 9.42 -20.71 -0.92
CA GLY A 104 10.61 -21.32 -0.28
C GLY A 104 11.77 -20.35 -0.02
N VAL A 105 11.57 -19.05 -0.24
CA VAL A 105 12.56 -18.00 -0.01
C VAL A 105 12.01 -16.89 0.89
N THR A 106 12.78 -16.51 1.90
CA THR A 106 12.47 -15.33 2.71
C THR A 106 12.93 -14.08 1.97
N LYS A 107 12.04 -13.10 1.83
CA LYS A 107 12.28 -11.84 1.12
C LYS A 107 12.25 -10.68 2.11
N ARG A 108 13.15 -9.71 1.97
CA ARG A 108 13.11 -8.47 2.76
C ARG A 108 12.38 -7.40 1.96
N LEU A 109 11.28 -6.92 2.52
CA LEU A 109 10.39 -5.95 1.89
C LEU A 109 10.46 -4.60 2.61
N TYR A 110 10.70 -3.54 1.85
CA TYR A 110 10.67 -2.16 2.34
C TYR A 110 9.61 -1.38 1.57
N ILE A 111 8.82 -0.58 2.28
CA ILE A 111 7.69 0.16 1.73
C ILE A 111 7.99 1.64 1.87
N ASN A 112 7.87 2.39 0.79
CA ASN A 112 8.11 3.83 0.77
C ASN A 112 7.06 4.54 -0.07
N TRP A 113 6.46 5.59 0.49
CA TRP A 113 5.64 6.53 -0.27
C TRP A 113 6.48 7.77 -0.58
N LYS A 114 6.45 8.22 -1.83
CA LYS A 114 7.10 9.46 -2.28
C LYS A 114 6.12 10.39 -2.95
#